data_AF-A0A3P6B503-F1
#
_entry.id   AF-A0A3P6B503-F1
#
_cell.length_a   1.000
_cell.length_b   1.000
_cell.length_c   1.000
_cell.angle_alpha   90.00
_cell.angle_beta   90.00
_cell.angle_gamma   90.00
#
_symmetry.space_group_name_H-M   'P 1'
#
loop_
_entity.id
_entity.type
_entity.pdbx_description
1 polymer ?
#
loop_
_entity_poly.entity_id
_entity_poly.type
_entity_poly.pdbx_seq_one_letter_code
_entity_poly.pdbx_strand_id
1 'polypeptide(L)'
;MLRKVCVLKLLNRKMLDSFYARRRKEIRERTRFLYEKSQEKSAVNVGDQLFVTMMNLMTNLLWGSSVKAEEMRVLEQSLKDWSLI
;
A
#
# COMPACT_ATOMS: atom_id res chain seq x y z
N MET A 1 -16.43 -2.57 23.30
CA MET A 1 -14.99 -2.69 23.64
C MET A 1 -14.04 -2.46 22.46
N LEU A 2 -14.40 -2.81 21.22
CA LEU A 2 -13.55 -2.63 20.02
C LEU A 2 -13.02 -1.21 19.82
N ARG A 3 -13.86 -0.16 20.01
CA ARG A 3 -13.41 1.24 19.90
C ARG A 3 -12.24 1.56 20.84
N LYS A 4 -12.28 1.08 22.09
CA LYS A 4 -11.19 1.27 23.07
C LYS A 4 -9.91 0.60 22.61
N VAL A 5 -9.99 -0.63 22.11
CA VAL A 5 -8.83 -1.35 21.56
C VAL A 5 -8.25 -0.62 20.35
N CYS A 6 -9.12 -0.18 19.43
CA CYS A 6 -8.71 0.59 18.25
C CYS A 6 -7.94 1.85 18.65
N VAL A 7 -8.48 2.67 19.55
CA VAL A 7 -7.84 3.93 19.96
C VAL A 7 -6.53 3.67 20.71
N LEU A 8 -6.52 2.73 21.66
CA LEU A 8 -5.36 2.52 22.55
C LEU A 8 -4.25 1.70 21.90
N LYS A 9 -4.58 0.76 21.02
CA LYS A 9 -3.61 -0.16 20.42
C LYS A 9 -3.32 0.18 18.96
N LEU A 10 -4.31 0.66 18.20
CA LEU A 10 -4.19 0.87 16.75
C LEU A 10 -4.12 2.34 16.29
N LEU A 11 -4.45 3.31 17.14
CA LEU A 11 -4.37 4.73 16.78
C LEU A 11 -3.57 5.52 17.82
N ASN A 12 -2.77 4.83 18.63
CA ASN A 12 -1.86 5.50 19.55
C ASN A 12 -0.69 6.12 18.79
N ARG A 13 -0.10 7.16 19.39
CA ARG A 13 1.00 7.94 18.80
C ARG A 13 2.18 7.07 18.33
N LYS A 14 2.65 6.14 19.18
CA LYS A 14 3.79 5.27 18.86
C LYS A 14 3.56 4.48 17.57
N MET A 15 2.35 3.97 17.40
CA MET A 15 1.98 3.16 16.25
C MET A 15 1.69 4.02 15.01
N LEU A 16 1.10 5.22 15.16
CA LEU A 16 1.01 6.18 14.05
C LEU A 16 2.40 6.67 13.57
N ASP A 17 3.34 6.85 14.49
CA ASP A 17 4.71 7.27 14.21
C ASP A 17 5.51 6.16 13.51
N SER A 18 5.34 4.89 13.90
CA SER A 18 5.99 3.76 13.22
C SER A 18 5.57 3.66 11.74
N PHE A 19 4.35 4.08 11.44
CA PHE A 19 3.80 4.12 10.10
C PHE A 19 4.12 5.37 9.30
N TYR A 20 4.64 6.42 9.95
CA TYR A 20 4.88 7.70 9.31
C TYR A 20 5.85 7.60 8.12
N ALA A 21 6.97 6.89 8.30
CA ALA A 21 7.95 6.69 7.24
C ALA A 21 7.33 6.03 6.00
N ARG A 22 6.41 5.08 6.23
CA ARG A 22 5.72 4.36 5.15
C ARG A 22 4.68 5.24 4.45
N ARG A 23 3.86 5.96 5.20
CA ARG A 23 2.90 6.93 4.64
C ARG A 23 3.61 7.96 3.77
N ARG A 24 4.74 8.48 4.26
CA ARG A 24 5.59 9.42 3.52
C ARG A 24 6.16 8.80 2.25
N LYS A 25 6.56 7.51 2.27
CA LYS A 25 7.08 6.80 1.09
C LYS A 25 6.01 6.68 -0.01
N GLU A 26 4.83 6.16 0.31
CA GLU A 26 3.76 5.98 -0.70
C GLU A 26 3.36 7.33 -1.33
N ILE A 27 3.22 8.38 -0.51
CA ILE A 27 2.90 9.73 -1.02
C ILE A 27 3.99 10.20 -1.99
N ARG A 28 5.28 10.05 -1.64
CA ARG A 28 6.39 10.45 -2.51
C ARG A 28 6.42 9.68 -3.83
N GLU A 29 6.15 8.38 -3.80
CA GLU A 29 6.09 7.54 -5.01
C GLU A 29 4.95 7.98 -5.93
N ARG A 30 3.78 8.30 -5.36
CA ARG A 30 2.63 8.78 -6.14
C ARG A 30 2.80 10.18 -6.66
N THR A 31 3.37 11.09 -5.88
CA THR A 31 3.74 12.43 -6.36
C THR A 31 4.73 12.33 -7.52
N ARG A 32 5.72 11.43 -7.45
CA ARG A 32 6.65 11.18 -8.56
C ARG A 32 5.92 10.68 -9.81
N PHE A 33 5.05 9.67 -9.68
CA PHE A 33 4.24 9.17 -10.78
C PHE A 33 3.40 10.26 -11.44
N LEU A 34 2.72 11.11 -10.64
CA LEU A 34 1.92 12.21 -11.16
C LEU A 34 2.78 13.27 -11.87
N TYR A 35 3.98 13.54 -11.35
CA TYR A 35 4.93 14.45 -11.99
C TYR A 35 5.39 13.90 -13.34
N GLU A 36 5.75 12.62 -13.44
CA GLU A 36 6.11 11.96 -14.70
C GLU A 36 4.95 12.02 -15.71
N LYS A 37 3.72 11.72 -15.28
CA LYS A 37 2.53 11.85 -16.13
C LYS A 37 2.25 13.27 -16.60
N SER A 38 2.56 14.27 -15.77
CA SER A 38 2.43 15.68 -16.17
C SER A 38 3.40 16.06 -17.29
N GLN A 39 4.62 15.51 -17.27
CA GLN A 39 5.61 15.71 -18.33
C GLN A 39 5.19 15.04 -19.65
N GLU A 40 4.52 13.89 -19.55
CA GLU A 40 3.92 13.19 -20.69
C GLU A 40 2.64 13.86 -21.22
N LYS A 41 2.16 14.94 -20.57
CA LYS A 41 0.86 15.59 -20.84
C LYS A 41 -0.32 14.60 -20.85
N SER A 42 -0.19 13.53 -20.08
CA SER A 42 -1.20 12.47 -19.99
C SER A 42 -2.27 12.85 -18.96
N ALA A 43 -3.54 12.71 -19.32
CA ALA A 43 -4.63 12.90 -18.37
C ALA A 43 -4.62 11.77 -17.33
N VAL A 44 -4.72 12.14 -16.04
CA VAL A 44 -4.74 11.18 -14.94
C VAL A 44 -6.06 11.29 -14.19
N ASN A 45 -6.72 10.15 -13.98
CA ASN A 45 -7.82 10.09 -13.03
C ASN A 45 -7.27 10.12 -11.60
N VAL A 46 -7.41 11.27 -10.95
CA VAL A 46 -6.94 11.48 -9.58
C VAL A 46 -7.72 10.62 -8.58
N GLY A 47 -9.00 10.37 -8.82
CA GLY A 47 -9.85 9.54 -7.97
C GLY A 47 -9.33 8.10 -7.88
N ASP A 48 -9.04 7.49 -9.03
CA ASP A 48 -8.51 6.13 -9.10
C ASP A 48 -7.13 6.04 -8.44
N GLN A 49 -6.27 7.03 -8.67
CA GLN A 49 -4.94 7.06 -8.05
C GLN A 49 -5.02 7.23 -6.54
N LEU A 50 -5.90 8.10 -6.02
CA LEU A 50 -6.10 8.24 -4.57
C LEU A 50 -6.65 6.96 -3.96
N PHE A 51 -7.59 6.30 -4.64
CA PHE A 51 -8.18 5.04 -4.16
C PHE A 51 -7.11 3.96 -4.01
N VAL A 52 -6.30 3.72 -5.06
CA VAL A 52 -5.20 2.75 -5.04
C VAL A 52 -4.18 3.10 -3.95
N THR A 53 -3.84 4.37 -3.81
CA THR A 53 -2.91 4.86 -2.78
C THR A 53 -3.44 4.58 -1.36
N MET A 54 -4.72 4.87 -1.11
CA MET A 54 -5.35 4.61 0.19
C MET A 54 -5.45 3.11 0.50
N MET A 55 -5.76 2.28 -0.49
CA MET A 55 -5.76 0.82 -0.31
C MET A 55 -4.37 0.30 0.03
N ASN A 56 -3.34 0.71 -0.72
CA ASN A 56 -1.96 0.33 -0.44
C ASN A 56 -1.52 0.77 0.95
N LEU A 57 -1.86 2.00 1.36
CA LEU A 57 -1.58 2.48 2.71
C LEU A 57 -2.28 1.61 3.75
N MET A 58 -3.59 1.43 3.68
CA MET A 58 -4.33 0.64 4.67
C MET A 58 -3.83 -0.81 4.76
N THR A 59 -3.60 -1.47 3.63
CA THR A 59 -3.05 -2.82 3.58
C THR A 59 -1.68 -2.89 4.23
N ASN A 60 -0.80 -1.94 3.90
CA ASN A 60 0.53 -1.90 4.48
C ASN A 60 0.55 -1.59 5.98
N LEU A 61 -0.40 -0.78 6.47
CA LEU A 61 -0.56 -0.43 7.88
C LEU A 61 -1.10 -1.61 8.69
N LEU A 62 -2.05 -2.35 8.13
CA LEU A 62 -2.73 -3.46 8.80
C LEU A 62 -1.93 -4.76 8.76
N TRP A 63 -1.30 -5.09 7.64
CA TRP A 63 -0.56 -6.35 7.46
C TRP A 63 0.96 -6.24 7.60
N GLY A 64 1.51 -5.02 7.66
CA GLY A 64 2.95 -4.80 7.84
C GLY A 64 3.75 -5.23 6.61
N SER A 65 3.94 -4.29 5.67
CA SER A 65 4.37 -4.56 4.29
C SER A 65 3.48 -5.51 3.53
N SER A 66 2.99 -5.02 2.39
CA SER A 66 2.43 -5.86 1.35
C SER A 66 3.31 -7.09 1.19
N VAL A 67 2.68 -8.26 1.09
CA VAL A 67 3.25 -9.42 0.40
C VAL A 67 4.05 -8.85 -0.77
N LYS A 68 5.37 -9.01 -0.75
CA LYS A 68 6.21 -8.39 -1.79
C LYS A 68 5.63 -8.86 -3.13
N ALA A 69 5.59 -8.00 -4.14
CA ALA A 69 5.19 -8.44 -5.49
C ALA A 69 5.97 -9.70 -5.91
N GLU A 70 7.18 -9.88 -5.38
CA GLU A 70 7.99 -11.09 -5.46
C GLU A 70 7.37 -12.32 -4.77
N GLU A 71 6.84 -12.18 -3.56
CA GLU A 71 6.13 -13.26 -2.86
C GLU A 71 4.82 -13.62 -3.58
N MET A 72 4.11 -12.65 -4.16
CA MET A 72 2.95 -12.93 -5.03
C MET A 72 3.35 -13.66 -6.33
N ARG A 73 4.47 -13.30 -6.97
CA ARG A 73 4.99 -14.01 -8.14
C ARG A 73 5.44 -15.43 -7.81
N VAL A 74 6.05 -15.63 -6.65
CA VAL A 74 6.44 -16.95 -6.14
C VAL A 74 5.21 -17.81 -5.88
N LEU A 75 4.14 -17.23 -5.31
CA LEU A 75 2.88 -17.93 -5.11
C LEU A 75 2.17 -18.25 -6.45
N GLU A 76 2.17 -17.33 -7.41
CA GLU A 76 1.66 -17.57 -8.77
C GLU A 76 2.45 -18.66 -9.50
N GLN A 77 3.78 -18.67 -9.36
CA GLN A 77 4.64 -19.68 -9.96
C GLN A 77 4.39 -21.05 -9.30
N SER A 78 4.29 -21.09 -7.97
CA SER A 78 3.99 -22.32 -7.24
C SER A 78 2.62 -22.88 -7.60
N LEU A 79 1.59 -22.02 -7.74
CA LEU A 79 0.26 -22.45 -8.20
C LEU A 79 0.27 -23.04 -9.62
N LYS A 80 1.10 -22.50 -10.52
CA LYS A 80 1.30 -23.07 -11.86
C LYS A 80 1.99 -24.42 -11.81
N ASP A 81 3.00 -24.58 -10.96
CA ASP A 81 3.74 -25.83 -10.79
C ASP A 81 2.84 -26.94 -10.21
N TRP A 82 1.94 -26.61 -9.27
CA TRP A 82 0.93 -27.53 -8.75
C TRP A 82 -0.18 -27.88 -9.76
N SER A 83 -0.41 -27.06 -10.77
CA SER A 83 -1.41 -27.32 -11.84
C SER A 83 -0.88 -28.19 -12.98
N LEU A 84 0.44 -28.43 -12.99
CA LEU A 84 1.16 -29.22 -14.00
C LEU A 84 1.54 -30.63 -13.50
N ILE A 85 1.09 -31.00 -12.30
CA ILE A 85 1.14 -32.35 -11.71
C ILE A 85 -0.28 -32.91 -11.68
#